data_AF-X1KRJ9-F1
#
_entry.id   AF-X1KRJ9-F1
#
_cell.length_a   1.000
_cell.length_b   1.000
_cell.length_c   1.000
_cell.angle_alpha   90.00
_cell.angle_beta   90.00
_cell.angle_gamma   90.00
#
_symmetry.space_group_name_H-M   'P 1'
#
loop_
_entity.id
_entity.type
_entity.pdbx_description
1 polymer ?
#
loop_
_entity_poly.entity_id
_entity_poly.type
_entity_poly.pdbx_seq_one_letter_code
_entity_poly.pdbx_strand_id
1 'polypeptide(L)'
;MSFRWSYIIAPLAILLLSIILSAYFYHLLPTEVAVHFELDGTPDGWLSREMTMVWVLLPQLLLVLLAGAITWGITKLGILSGQT
;
A
#
# COMPACT_ATOMS: atom_id res chain seq x y z
N MET A 1 2.22 -14.66 23.53
CA MET A 1 2.70 -13.47 22.78
C MET A 1 1.53 -12.54 22.49
N SER A 2 1.56 -11.27 22.92
CA SER A 2 0.52 -10.27 22.63
C SER A 2 0.72 -9.62 21.25
N PHE A 3 -0.37 -9.15 20.64
CA PHE A 3 -0.29 -8.36 19.41
C PHE A 3 0.50 -7.07 19.67
N ARG A 4 1.62 -6.88 18.96
CA ARG A 4 2.44 -5.67 19.08
C ARG A 4 2.25 -4.78 17.86
N TRP A 5 1.70 -3.60 18.08
CA TRP A 5 1.50 -2.56 17.06
C TRP A 5 2.78 -2.18 16.31
N SER A 6 3.94 -2.35 16.95
CA SER A 6 5.25 -2.10 16.33
C SER A 6 5.51 -2.90 15.05
N TYR A 7 4.84 -4.03 14.82
CA TYR A 7 5.02 -4.84 13.61
C TYR A 7 4.30 -4.28 12.37
N ILE A 8 3.28 -3.44 12.56
CA ILE A 8 2.45 -2.91 11.46
C ILE A 8 2.58 -1.38 11.36
N ILE A 9 3.17 -0.71 12.36
CA ILE A 9 3.26 0.75 12.36
C ILE A 9 4.07 1.31 11.21
N ALA A 10 5.14 0.61 10.78
CA ALA A 10 5.95 1.02 9.63
C ALA A 10 5.17 0.99 8.31
N PRO A 11 4.56 -0.13 7.88
CA PRO A 11 3.76 -0.14 6.65
C PRO A 11 2.53 0.79 6.76
N LEU A 12 1.92 0.93 7.94
CA LEU A 12 0.81 1.85 8.15
C LEU A 12 1.23 3.32 8.00
N ALA A 13 2.38 3.72 8.54
CA ALA A 13 2.90 5.08 8.39
C ALA A 13 3.22 5.41 6.94
N ILE A 14 3.80 4.45 6.19
CA ILE A 14 4.06 4.60 4.76
C ILE A 14 2.75 4.77 3.99
N LEU A 15 1.73 3.97 4.29
CA LEU A 15 0.40 4.10 3.68
C LEU A 15 -0.21 5.48 3.91
N LEU A 16 -0.18 5.96 5.15
CA LEU A 16 -0.70 7.28 5.50
C LEU A 16 0.05 8.41 4.79
N LEU A 17 1.39 8.34 4.78
CA LEU A 17 2.23 9.30 4.07
C LEU A 17 1.90 9.30 2.57
N SER A 18 1.75 8.12 1.97
CA SER A 18 1.42 7.98 0.56
C SER A 18 0.04 8.55 0.24
N ILE A 19 -0.97 8.32 1.09
CA ILE A 19 -2.30 8.94 0.95
C ILE A 19 -2.20 10.47 0.99
N ILE A 20 -1.45 11.04 1.94
CA ILE A 20 -1.26 12.48 2.07
C ILE A 20 -0.60 13.06 0.81
N LEU A 21 0.48 12.45 0.34
CA LEU A 21 1.18 12.88 -0.87
C LEU A 21 0.27 12.75 -2.09
N SER A 22 -0.39 11.62 -2.26
CA SER A 22 -1.34 11.38 -3.34
C SER A 22 -2.45 12.43 -3.34
N ALA A 23 -3.04 12.77 -2.20
CA ALA A 23 -4.07 13.81 -2.11
C ALA A 23 -3.50 15.20 -2.43
N TYR A 24 -2.32 15.53 -1.90
CA TYR A 24 -1.66 16.81 -2.18
C TYR A 24 -1.32 16.96 -3.66
N PHE A 25 -0.76 15.94 -4.31
CA PHE A 25 -0.36 16.00 -5.71
C PHE A 25 -1.50 15.67 -6.69
N TYR A 26 -2.66 15.18 -6.23
CA TYR A 26 -3.76 14.73 -7.09
C TYR A 26 -4.17 15.77 -8.14
N HIS A 27 -4.29 17.02 -7.72
CA HIS A 27 -4.69 18.13 -8.58
C HIS A 27 -3.65 18.50 -9.66
N LEU A 28 -2.40 18.07 -9.48
CA LEU A 28 -1.31 18.28 -10.44
C LEU A 28 -1.25 17.15 -11.49
N LEU A 29 -1.97 16.04 -11.28
CA LEU A 29 -2.00 14.97 -12.27
C LEU A 29 -2.89 15.36 -13.46
N PRO A 30 -2.39 15.19 -14.69
CA PRO A 30 -3.20 15.32 -15.90
C PRO A 30 -4.31 14.26 -15.91
N THR A 31 -5.31 14.45 -16.78
CA THR A 31 -6.44 13.51 -16.93
C THR A 31 -6.00 12.09 -17.28
N GLU A 32 -4.92 11.98 -18.05
CA GLU A 32 -4.28 10.71 -18.41
C GLU A 32 -2.79 10.78 -18.09
N VAL A 33 -2.28 9.71 -17.49
CA VAL A 33 -0.91 9.58 -17.03
C VAL A 33 -0.27 8.41 -17.77
N ALA A 34 0.88 8.66 -18.40
CA ALA A 34 1.68 7.60 -18.98
C ALA A 34 2.29 6.75 -17.86
N VAL A 35 1.93 5.46 -17.83
CA VAL A 35 2.37 4.46 -16.85
C VAL A 35 3.31 3.43 -17.46
N HIS A 36 3.32 3.28 -18.78
CA HIS A 36 4.23 2.40 -19.51
C HIS A 36 4.95 3.20 -20.59
N PHE A 37 6.26 3.02 -20.66
CA PHE A 37 7.13 3.63 -21.66
C PHE A 37 7.85 2.51 -22.41
N GLU A 38 7.90 2.63 -23.72
CA GLU A 38 8.73 1.78 -24.58
C GLU A 38 10.23 2.03 -24.29
N LEU A 39 11.10 1.16 -24.83
CA LEU A 39 12.56 1.25 -24.62
C LEU A 39 13.18 2.51 -25.23
N ASP A 40 12.48 3.14 -26.18
CA ASP A 40 12.84 4.43 -26.79
C ASP A 40 12.35 5.64 -25.97
N GLY A 41 11.60 5.40 -24.89
CA GLY A 41 11.01 6.43 -24.03
C GLY A 41 9.66 6.95 -24.50
N THR A 42 9.07 6.38 -25.55
CA THR A 42 7.73 6.75 -26.02
C THR A 42 6.66 6.20 -25.07
N PRO A 43 5.71 7.02 -24.59
CA PRO A 43 4.62 6.54 -23.74
C PRO A 43 3.60 5.74 -24.54
N ASP A 44 3.56 4.42 -24.31
CA ASP A 44 2.62 3.48 -24.95
C ASP A 44 1.43 3.14 -24.05
N GLY A 45 1.63 3.10 -22.72
CA GLY A 45 0.57 2.81 -21.77
C GLY A 45 0.07 4.06 -21.06
N TRP A 46 -1.14 4.49 -21.41
CA TRP A 46 -1.83 5.60 -20.77
C TRP A 46 -2.91 5.08 -19.84
N LEU A 47 -3.09 5.77 -18.72
CA LEU A 47 -4.00 5.33 -17.69
C LEU A 47 -4.67 6.55 -17.07
N SER A 48 -5.97 6.45 -16.79
CA SER A 48 -6.72 7.58 -16.24
C SER A 48 -6.16 7.95 -14.87
N ARG A 49 -6.23 9.23 -14.53
CA ARG A 49 -5.77 9.75 -13.23
C ARG A 49 -6.29 8.93 -12.06
N GLU A 50 -7.57 8.54 -12.09
CA GLU A 50 -8.22 7.75 -11.06
C GLU A 50 -7.62 6.35 -10.97
N MET A 51 -7.43 5.68 -12.11
CA MET A 51 -6.84 4.36 -12.15
C MET A 51 -5.38 4.40 -11.71
N THR A 52 -4.65 5.49 -11.98
CA THR A 52 -3.25 5.65 -11.54
C THR A 52 -3.20 5.72 -10.03
N MET A 53 -4.14 6.43 -9.40
CA MET A 53 -4.24 6.51 -7.95
C MET A 53 -4.55 5.15 -7.32
N VAL A 54 -5.42 4.35 -7.95
CA VAL A 54 -5.67 2.96 -7.52
C VAL A 54 -4.39 2.14 -7.59
N TRP A 55 -3.65 2.20 -8.70
CA TRP A 55 -2.38 1.47 -8.84
C TRP A 55 -1.31 1.90 -7.84
N VAL A 56 -1.28 3.17 -7.43
CA VAL A 56 -0.34 3.67 -6.41
C VAL A 56 -0.75 3.22 -5.01
N LEU A 57 -2.04 3.28 -4.66
CA LEU A 57 -2.53 3.06 -3.30
C LEU A 57 -2.89 1.60 -2.98
N LEU A 58 -3.34 0.83 -3.96
CA LEU A 58 -3.82 -0.53 -3.75
C LEU A 58 -2.71 -1.51 -3.28
N PRO A 59 -1.51 -1.54 -3.89
CA PRO A 59 -0.48 -2.51 -3.48
C PRO A 59 -0.05 -2.32 -2.03
N GLN A 60 0.17 -1.07 -1.62
CA GLN A 60 0.55 -0.74 -0.25
C GLN A 60 -0.57 -1.04 0.76
N LEU A 61 -1.84 -0.80 0.40
CA LEU A 61 -2.98 -1.19 1.23
C LEU A 61 -2.99 -2.71 1.46
N LEU A 62 -2.81 -3.50 0.40
CA LEU A 62 -2.75 -4.96 0.50
C LEU A 62 -1.60 -5.43 1.39
N LEU A 63 -0.43 -4.80 1.29
CA LEU A 63 0.73 -5.11 2.15
C LEU A 63 0.45 -4.79 3.63
N VAL A 64 -0.22 -3.68 3.93
CA VAL A 64 -0.60 -3.32 5.30
C VAL A 64 -1.61 -4.33 5.86
N LEU A 65 -2.61 -4.71 5.07
CA LEU A 65 -3.59 -5.73 5.44
C LEU A 65 -2.93 -7.09 5.67
N LEU A 66 -2.00 -7.49 4.80
CA LEU A 66 -1.24 -8.73 4.93
C LEU A 66 -0.39 -8.72 6.21
N ALA A 67 0.32 -7.64 6.50
CA ALA A 67 1.07 -7.49 7.75
C ALA A 67 0.17 -7.60 8.99
N GLY A 68 -1.03 -7.00 8.92
CA GLY A 68 -2.08 -7.15 9.93
C GLY A 68 -2.52 -8.60 10.13
N ALA A 69 -2.85 -9.28 9.03
CA ALA A 69 -3.29 -10.68 9.02
C ALA A 69 -2.22 -11.63 9.58
N ILE A 70 -0.95 -11.46 9.19
CA ILE A 70 0.17 -12.26 9.69
C ILE A 70 0.35 -12.04 11.19
N THR A 71 0.39 -10.79 11.65
CA THR A 71 0.58 -10.46 13.07
C THR A 71 -0.56 -11.00 13.93
N TRP A 72 -1.80 -10.91 13.43
CA TRP A 72 -2.98 -11.51 14.06
C TRP A 72 -2.90 -13.03 14.12
N GLY A 73 -2.55 -13.68 13.00
CA GLY A 73 -2.39 -15.13 12.91
C GLY A 73 -1.35 -15.67 13.91
N ILE A 74 -0.17 -15.03 13.98
CA ILE A 74 0.88 -15.37 14.95
C ILE A 74 0.37 -15.23 16.39
N THR A 75 -0.34 -14.13 16.69
CA THR A 75 -0.92 -13.90 18.02
C THR A 75 -1.91 -15.00 18.40
N LYS A 76 -2.82 -15.39 17.48
CA LYS A 76 -3.79 -16.46 17.71
C LYS A 76 -3.14 -17.83 17.92
N LEU A 77 -2.12 -18.18 17.13
CA LEU A 77 -1.35 -19.41 17.30
C LEU A 77 -0.57 -19.44 18.62
N GLY A 78 -0.04 -18.30 19.06
CA GLY A 78 0.63 -18.17 20.35
C GLY A 78 -0.31 -18.39 21.54
N ILE A 79 -1.57 -17.98 21.43
CA ILE A 79 -2.60 -18.25 22.44
C ILE A 79 -3.00 -19.74 22.44
N LEU A 80 -3.23 -20.32 21.25
CA LEU A 80 -3.63 -21.73 21.10
C LEU A 80 -2.55 -22.72 21.55
N SER A 81 -1.27 -22.37 21.42
CA SER A 81 -0.14 -23.21 21.84
C SER A 81 0.13 -23.18 23.36
N GLY A 82 -0.70 -22.52 24.17
CA GLY A 82 -0.59 -22.52 25.63
C GLY A 82 0.63 -21.77 26.17
N GLN A 83 1.28 -20.92 25.35
CA GLN A 83 2.43 -20.10 25.77
C GLN A 83 2.00 -18.80 26.49
N THR A 84 1.09 -18.92 27.45
CA THR A 84 0.64 -17.82 28.32
C THR A 84 1.04 -18.06 29.75
#